data_AF-A0A951M388-F1
#
_entry.id   AF-A0A951M388-F1
#
_cell.length_a   1.000
_cell.length_b   1.000
_cell.length_c   1.000
_cell.angle_alpha   90.00
_cell.angle_beta   90.00
_cell.angle_gamma   90.00
#
_symmetry.space_group_name_H-M   'P 1'
#
loop_
_entity.id
_entity.type
_entity.pdbx_description
1 polymer ?
#
loop_
_entity_poly.entity_id
_entity_poly.type
_entity_poly.pdbx_seq_one_letter_code
_entity_poly.pdbx_strand_id
1 'polypeptide(L)' 'MNELIDRLVKDAGLNPQQAQKAIETIAGFVKEKFPMLGGAVDQVFAGGASED' A
#
# COMPACT_ATOMS: atom_id res chain seq x y z
N MET A 1 2.07 -7.34 -1.24
CA MET A 1 1.03 -6.30 -1.40
C MET A 1 -0.37 -6.90 -1.42
N ASN A 2 -0.57 -8.01 -2.14
CA ASN A 2 -1.83 -8.75 -2.19
C ASN A 2 -2.33 -9.19 -0.80
N GLU A 3 -1.45 -9.69 0.07
CA GLU A 3 -1.82 -10.03 1.45
C GLU A 3 -2.42 -8.85 2.24
N LEU A 4 -1.90 -7.62 2.03
CA LEU A 4 -2.42 -6.44 2.72
C LEU A 4 -3.78 -6.02 2.15
N ILE A 5 -3.97 -6.14 0.83
CA ILE A 5 -5.27 -5.93 0.18
C ILE A 5 -6.28 -6.93 0.73
N ASP A 6 -5.93 -8.22 0.80
CA ASP A 6 -6.81 -9.27 1.33
C ASP A 6 -7.19 -9.01 2.79
N ARG A 7 -6.24 -8.56 3.62
CA ARG A 7 -6.53 -8.11 5.00
C ARG A 7 -7.48 -6.93 5.03
N LEU A 8 -7.27 -5.90 4.20
CA LEU A 8 -8.16 -4.74 4.15
C LEU A 8 -9.57 -5.10 3.68
N VAL A 9 -9.68 -6.03 2.74
CA VAL A 9 -10.99 -6.54 2.29
C VAL A 9 -11.66 -7.32 3.40
N LYS A 10 -10.96 -8.28 4.01
CA LYS A 10 -11.51 -9.19 5.02
C LYS A 10 -11.81 -8.51 6.35
N ASP A 11 -10.87 -7.73 6.86
CA ASP A 11 -10.90 -7.23 8.24
C ASP A 11 -11.48 -5.81 8.31
N ALA A 12 -11.31 -4.99 7.27
CA ALA A 12 -11.86 -3.63 7.21
C ALA A 12 -13.10 -3.50 6.31
N GLY A 13 -13.52 -4.58 5.63
CA GLY A 13 -14.72 -4.60 4.78
C GLY A 13 -14.61 -3.72 3.54
N LEU A 14 -13.40 -3.39 3.10
CA LEU A 14 -13.18 -2.61 1.89
C LEU A 14 -13.38 -3.47 0.65
N ASN A 15 -13.82 -2.87 -0.46
CA ASN A 15 -13.70 -3.54 -1.75
C ASN A 15 -12.23 -3.46 -2.25
N PRO A 16 -11.84 -4.28 -3.26
CA PRO A 16 -10.45 -4.32 -3.74
C PRO A 16 -9.94 -2.94 -4.20
N GLN A 17 -10.76 -2.13 -4.86
CA GLN A 17 -10.35 -0.80 -5.32
C GLN A 17 -10.10 0.17 -4.15
N GLN A 18 -10.94 0.11 -3.11
CA GLN A 18 -10.79 0.92 -1.89
C GLN A 18 -9.55 0.50 -1.11
N ALA A 19 -9.26 -0.80 -1.01
CA ALA A 19 -8.07 -1.31 -0.35
C ALA A 19 -6.79 -0.82 -1.05
N GLN A 20 -6.74 -0.94 -2.38
CA GLN A 20 -5.65 -0.40 -3.20
C GLN A 20 -5.46 1.11 -2.95
N LYS A 21 -6.55 1.87 -2.97
CA LYS A 21 -6.50 3.32 -2.76
C LYS A 21 -6.05 3.69 -1.35
N ALA A 22 -6.50 2.98 -0.33
CA ALA A 22 -6.09 3.20 1.05
C ALA A 22 -4.57 3.01 1.20
N ILE A 23 -4.04 1.94 0.61
CA ILE A 23 -2.61 1.64 0.58
C ILE A 23 -1.82 2.77 -0.08
N GLU A 24 -2.23 3.23 -1.27
CA GLU A 24 -1.59 4.38 -1.96
C GLU A 24 -1.62 5.67 -1.13
N THR A 25 -2.77 5.99 -0.53
CA THR A 25 -2.93 7.20 0.29
C THR A 25 -2.02 7.17 1.51
N ILE A 26 -1.92 6.03 2.19
CA ILE A 26 -1.02 5.86 3.33
C ILE A 26 0.45 5.97 2.88
N ALA A 27 0.81 5.38 1.75
CA ALA A 27 2.16 5.49 1.18
C ALA A 27 2.55 6.95 0.94
N GLY A 28 1.68 7.69 0.25
CA GLY A 28 1.87 9.11 -0.04
C GLY A 28 2.06 9.92 1.25
N PHE A 29 1.18 9.71 2.23
CA PHE A 29 1.27 10.38 3.52
C PHE A 29 2.58 10.08 4.26
N VAL A 30 3.00 8.82 4.31
CA VAL A 30 4.27 8.44 4.96
C VAL A 30 5.46 9.06 4.25
N LYS A 31 5.48 9.09 2.91
CA LYS A 31 6.56 9.73 2.15
C LYS A 31 6.63 11.24 2.38
N GLU A 32 5.48 11.90 2.48
CA GLU A 32 5.39 13.33 2.79
C GLU A 32 5.89 13.65 4.20
N LYS A 33 5.49 12.83 5.20
CA LYS A 33 5.87 13.05 6.61
C LYS A 33 7.27 12.58 6.95
N PHE A 34 7.76 11.55 6.27
CA PHE A 34 9.05 10.91 6.52
C PHE A 34 9.82 10.72 5.21
N PRO A 35 10.36 11.81 4.61
CA PRO A 35 11.04 11.74 3.31
C PRO A 35 12.22 10.76 3.28
N MET A 36 12.90 10.58 4.42
CA MET A 36 14.01 9.62 4.55
C MET A 36 13.59 8.16 4.35
N LEU A 37 12.31 7.84 4.51
CA LEU A 37 11.77 6.49 4.28
C LEU A 37 11.27 6.30 2.83
N GLY A 38 11.31 7.34 1.99
CA GLY A 38 10.67 7.34 0.67
C GLY A 38 11.10 6.19 -0.23
N GLY A 39 12.41 5.93 -0.33
CA GLY A 39 12.93 4.83 -1.15
C GLY A 39 12.54 3.44 -0.64
N ALA A 40 12.49 3.25 0.68
CA ALA A 40 12.05 1.99 1.28
C ALA A 40 10.55 1.74 1.06
N VAL A 41 9.73 2.80 1.18
CA VAL A 41 8.30 2.75 0.84
C VAL A 41 8.13 2.40 -0.63
N ASP A 42 8.86 3.04 -1.53
CA ASP A 42 8.79 2.74 -2.97
C ASP A 42 9.15 1.27 -3.27
N GLN A 43 10.16 0.71 -2.61
CA GLN A 43 10.54 -0.69 -2.79
C GLN A 43 9.47 -1.68 -2.29
N VAL A 44 8.86 -1.40 -1.14
CA VAL A 44 7.77 -2.24 -0.59
C VAL A 44 6.54 -2.23 -1.51
N PHE A 45 6.24 -1.08 -2.12
CA PHE A 45 5.10 -0.94 -3.01
C PHE A 45 5.39 -1.46 -4.43
N ALA A 46 6.61 -1.30 -4.94
CA ALA A 46 7.04 -1.83 -6.23
C ALA A 46 7.12 -3.37 -6.23
N GLY A 47 7.54 -3.98 -5.12
CA GLY A 47 7.51 -5.44 -4.95
C GLY A 47 6.10 -6.03 -5.00
N GLY A 48 5.06 -5.21 -4.85
CA GLY A 48 3.66 -5.59 -5.06
C GLY A 48 3.20 -5.62 -6.51
N ALA A 49 3.86 -4.86 -7.39
CA ALA A 49 3.50 -4.70 -8.80
C ALA A 49 4.32 -5.60 -9.73
N SER A 50 5.28 -6.36 -9.19
CA SER A 50 6.27 -7.14 -9.95
C SER A 50 6.03 -8.65 -9.96
N GLU A 51 4.94 -9.14 -9.37
CA GLU A 51 4.53 -10.55 -9.43
C GLU A 51 3.31 -10.69 -10.35
N ASP A 52 3.60 -10.89 -11.63
CA ASP A 52 2.77 -11.61 -12.62
C ASP A 52 3.22 -13.09 -12.66
#